data_AF-A0A3S2TP82-F1
#
_entry.id   AF-A0A3S2TP82-F1
#
_cell.length_a   1.000
_cell.length_b   1.000
_cell.length_c   1.000
_cell.angle_alpha   90.00
_cell.angle_beta   90.00
_cell.angle_gamma   90.00
#
_symmetry.space_group_name_H-M   'P 1'
#
loop_
_entity.id
_entity.type
_entity.pdbx_description
1 polymer ?
#
loop_
_entity_poly.entity_id
_entity_poly.type
_entity_poly.pdbx_seq_one_letter_code
_entity_poly.pdbx_strand_id
1 'polypeptide(L)'
;MSDAQISDKQGRGLTVGWRDPADPGAADRTMAELIEPAGDDPPPPEAETPRTYRTRAVWELYGPPGAGIDRLLMLAVEVGLQAEAITAGTRYRVWGSMDALQSLAGFVSEWAVPGTGLQPEAAPPGLRLAFKLAPARPPVRSAIVHGTTEPERAVARAIDAGLQARVVGLSRFVITGPSRLHLAWLQMLFQVPQARALEIMQTTLEALQAEDTAAPMPEIVVNLPTRQTTSEIERDMRGDITRVTQTERSVDDGNP
;
A
#
# COMPACT_ATOMS: atom_id res chain seq x y z
N MET A 1 16.44 -36.62 -32.08
CA MET A 1 17.30 -36.26 -30.93
C MET A 1 17.65 -34.79 -31.10
N SER A 2 16.66 -33.92 -30.90
CA SER A 2 16.32 -33.18 -29.66
C SER A 2 17.10 -31.86 -29.60
N ASP A 3 16.49 -30.84 -30.19
CA ASP A 3 16.83 -29.43 -30.04
C ASP A 3 16.63 -28.97 -28.60
N ALA A 4 17.50 -28.07 -28.14
CA ALA A 4 17.26 -27.25 -26.96
C ALA A 4 17.39 -25.78 -27.34
N GLN A 5 16.23 -25.12 -27.47
CA GLN A 5 16.10 -23.67 -27.42
C GLN A 5 16.00 -23.24 -25.95
N ILE A 6 16.79 -22.23 -25.56
CA ILE A 6 16.49 -21.45 -24.35
C ILE A 6 16.33 -19.99 -24.78
N SER A 7 15.08 -19.56 -24.72
CA SER A 7 14.63 -18.16 -24.76
C SER A 7 14.66 -17.61 -23.33
N ASP A 8 15.27 -16.45 -23.12
CA ASP A 8 15.04 -15.64 -21.92
C ASP A 8 13.95 -14.58 -22.18
N LYS A 9 13.12 -14.37 -21.16
CA LYS A 9 11.85 -13.64 -21.06
C LYS A 9 12.00 -12.17 -20.64
N GLN A 10 13.12 -11.52 -20.93
CA GLN A 10 13.24 -10.08 -20.70
C GLN A 10 13.63 -9.39 -22.01
N GLY A 11 12.62 -8.99 -22.78
CA GLY A 11 12.75 -8.23 -24.03
C GLY A 11 13.41 -6.86 -23.86
N ARG A 12 14.66 -6.83 -23.41
CA ARG A 12 15.56 -5.68 -23.45
C ARG A 12 16.37 -5.80 -24.71
N GLY A 13 15.91 -5.11 -25.76
CA GLY A 13 16.74 -4.82 -26.92
C GLY A 13 17.97 -4.05 -26.47
N LEU A 14 19.14 -4.67 -26.57
CA LEU A 14 20.43 -4.03 -26.35
C LEU A 14 20.86 -3.47 -27.70
N THR A 15 20.78 -2.15 -27.88
CA THR A 15 21.33 -1.48 -29.06
C THR A 15 22.84 -1.35 -28.84
N VAL A 16 23.62 -2.19 -29.51
CA VAL A 16 25.08 -2.12 -29.50
C VAL A 16 25.51 -1.18 -30.62
N GLY A 17 25.95 0.02 -30.26
CA GLY A 17 26.70 0.89 -31.17
C GLY A 17 28.11 0.33 -31.33
N TRP A 18 28.47 -0.08 -32.55
CA TRP A 18 29.82 -0.46 -32.90
C TRP A 18 30.73 0.77 -32.88
N ARG A 19 31.86 0.70 -32.19
CA ARG A 19 32.98 1.63 -32.36
C ARG A 19 34.17 0.82 -32.89
N ASP A 20 34.65 1.22 -34.06
CA ASP A 20 35.74 0.59 -34.80
C ASP A 20 37.07 0.84 -34.06
N PRO A 21 37.86 -0.20 -33.71
CA PRO A 21 39.08 -0.06 -32.92
C PRO A 21 40.32 0.42 -33.72
N ALA A 22 40.13 1.10 -34.86
CA ALA A 22 41.20 1.48 -35.77
C ALA A 22 41.60 2.98 -35.73
N ASP A 23 41.46 3.67 -34.58
CA ASP A 23 42.01 5.03 -34.43
C ASP A 23 43.04 5.11 -33.28
N PRO A 24 44.34 4.99 -33.58
CA PRO A 24 45.42 5.09 -32.61
C PRO A 24 45.84 6.55 -32.30
N GLY A 25 45.03 7.57 -32.63
CA GLY A 25 45.46 8.96 -32.70
C GLY A 25 45.01 9.95 -31.61
N ALA A 26 44.41 9.54 -30.49
CA ALA A 26 43.80 10.50 -29.54
C ALA A 26 44.49 10.60 -28.16
N ALA A 27 45.78 10.26 -28.07
CA ALA A 27 46.60 10.45 -26.88
C ALA A 27 47.75 11.44 -27.16
N ASP A 28 47.42 12.72 -27.37
CA ASP A 28 48.31 13.87 -27.12
C ASP A 28 47.64 15.16 -27.60
N ARG A 29 47.05 15.96 -26.70
CA ARG A 29 47.02 17.42 -26.82
C ARG A 29 46.99 18.06 -25.43
N THR A 30 48.06 18.80 -25.18
CA THR A 30 48.33 19.70 -24.08
C THR A 30 47.42 20.93 -24.06
N MET A 31 47.33 21.48 -22.84
CA MET A 31 46.88 22.81 -22.42
C MET A 31 46.79 23.94 -23.46
N ALA A 32 45.74 24.75 -23.23
CA ALA A 32 45.56 26.16 -23.57
C ALA A 32 44.95 26.49 -24.95
N GLU A 33 43.63 26.61 -24.99
CA GLU A 33 43.00 27.77 -25.63
C GLU A 33 41.64 28.08 -24.99
N LEU A 34 41.47 29.36 -24.66
CA LEU A 34 40.25 29.98 -24.13
C LEU A 34 39.08 29.78 -25.10
N ILE A 35 38.01 29.14 -24.63
CA ILE A 35 36.63 29.45 -25.07
C ILE A 35 35.79 29.46 -23.79
N GLU A 36 35.30 30.64 -23.41
CA GLU A 36 34.30 30.79 -22.35
C GLU A 36 33.03 30.01 -22.76
N PRO A 37 32.54 29.04 -21.97
CA PRO A 37 31.22 28.50 -22.21
C PRO A 37 30.19 29.55 -21.76
N ALA A 38 29.37 29.99 -22.73
CA ALA A 38 28.13 30.69 -22.48
C ALA A 38 27.36 29.97 -21.36
N GLY A 39 26.89 30.74 -20.38
CA GLY A 39 26.19 30.21 -19.21
C GLY A 39 25.07 29.27 -19.62
N ASP A 40 25.19 28.01 -19.19
CA ASP A 40 24.07 27.09 -19.10
C ASP A 40 23.13 27.63 -18.01
N ASP A 41 22.16 28.43 -18.41
CA ASP A 41 21.00 28.67 -17.57
C ASP A 41 20.42 27.31 -17.16
N PRO A 42 20.13 27.09 -15.86
CA PRO A 42 19.52 25.86 -15.43
C PRO A 42 18.24 25.65 -16.24
N PRO A 43 17.97 24.42 -16.72
CA PRO A 43 16.73 24.16 -17.44
C PRO A 43 15.56 24.65 -16.58
N PRO A 44 14.56 25.32 -17.17
CA PRO A 44 13.40 25.78 -16.43
C PRO A 44 12.84 24.59 -15.64
N PRO A 45 12.45 24.78 -14.36
CA PRO A 45 11.95 23.70 -13.54
C PRO A 45 10.86 22.98 -14.33
N GLU A 46 11.03 21.68 -14.53
CA GLU A 46 10.06 20.85 -15.24
C GLU A 46 8.69 21.18 -14.70
N ALA A 47 7.80 21.70 -15.56
CA ALA A 47 6.45 22.04 -15.18
C ALA A 47 5.88 20.81 -14.48
N GLU A 48 5.57 20.96 -13.18
CA GLU A 48 4.95 19.91 -12.38
C GLU A 48 3.79 19.36 -13.21
N THR A 49 3.96 18.13 -13.71
CA THR A 49 2.86 17.46 -14.42
C THR A 49 1.68 17.51 -13.47
N PRO A 50 0.52 18.04 -13.90
CA PRO A 50 -0.62 18.18 -13.00
C PRO A 50 -0.88 16.81 -12.41
N ARG A 51 -0.66 16.70 -11.09
CA ARG A 51 -0.94 15.47 -10.35
C ARG A 51 -2.38 15.14 -10.69
N THR A 52 -2.57 14.12 -11.52
CA THR A 52 -3.90 13.64 -11.85
C THR A 52 -4.39 13.05 -10.54
N TYR A 53 -5.20 13.83 -9.81
CA TYR A 53 -5.94 13.32 -8.68
C TYR A 53 -6.83 12.23 -9.26
N ARG A 54 -6.37 10.97 -9.20
CA ARG A 54 -7.23 9.82 -9.43
C ARG A 54 -8.30 9.92 -8.36
N THR A 55 -9.44 10.52 -8.72
CA THR A 55 -10.67 10.44 -7.94
C THR A 55 -10.94 8.96 -7.76
N ARG A 56 -10.70 8.47 -6.54
CA ARG A 56 -11.04 7.09 -6.19
C ARG A 56 -12.53 6.95 -6.42
N ALA A 57 -12.94 5.96 -7.20
CA ALA A 57 -14.36 5.70 -7.39
C ALA A 57 -14.95 5.28 -6.04
N VAL A 58 -16.11 5.83 -5.71
CA VAL A 58 -16.79 5.62 -4.42
C VAL A 58 -18.17 5.04 -4.67
N TRP A 59 -18.42 3.86 -4.10
CA TRP A 59 -19.63 3.08 -4.29
C TRP A 59 -20.27 2.82 -2.92
N GLU A 60 -21.59 2.61 -2.90
CA GLU A 60 -22.35 2.19 -1.72
C GLU A 60 -22.67 0.70 -1.81
N LEU A 61 -22.21 -0.06 -0.81
CA LEU A 61 -22.62 -1.43 -0.53
C LEU A 61 -23.74 -1.38 0.51
N TYR A 62 -24.88 -2.01 0.22
CA TYR A 62 -26.04 -2.02 1.12
C TYR A 62 -26.66 -3.41 1.22
N GLY A 63 -27.37 -3.67 2.32
CA GLY A 63 -28.07 -4.92 2.55
C GLY A 63 -28.76 -5.03 3.90
N PRO A 64 -29.58 -6.09 4.12
CA PRO A 64 -30.09 -6.39 5.44
C PRO A 64 -28.95 -6.76 6.40
N PRO A 65 -29.09 -6.51 7.71
CA PRO A 65 -28.07 -6.87 8.68
C PRO A 65 -27.92 -8.39 8.78
N GLY A 66 -26.68 -8.88 8.80
CA GLY A 66 -26.37 -10.30 8.97
C GLY A 66 -25.19 -10.77 8.14
N ALA A 67 -25.01 -12.10 8.08
CA ALA A 67 -23.84 -12.74 7.47
C ALA A 67 -23.61 -12.37 6.00
N GLY A 68 -24.68 -12.08 5.24
CA GLY A 68 -24.57 -11.70 3.83
C GLY A 68 -23.80 -10.40 3.62
N ILE A 69 -24.22 -9.33 4.30
CA ILE A 69 -23.56 -8.02 4.18
C ILE A 69 -22.16 -8.04 4.84
N ASP A 70 -22.01 -8.76 5.95
CA ASP A 70 -20.71 -8.92 6.64
C ASP A 70 -19.68 -9.58 5.69
N ARG A 71 -20.09 -10.61 4.96
CA ARG A 71 -19.21 -11.34 4.04
C ARG A 71 -18.84 -10.53 2.80
N LEU A 72 -19.80 -9.77 2.23
CA LEU A 72 -19.52 -8.85 1.12
C LEU A 72 -18.57 -7.72 1.53
N LEU A 73 -18.71 -7.22 2.76
CA LEU A 73 -17.83 -6.20 3.29
C LEU A 73 -16.41 -6.74 3.53
N MET A 74 -16.28 -7.96 4.04
CA MET A 74 -14.98 -8.64 4.14
C MET A 74 -14.34 -8.83 2.77
N LEU A 75 -15.10 -9.31 1.76
CA LEU A 75 -14.61 -9.45 0.39
C LEU A 75 -14.13 -8.12 -0.19
N ALA A 76 -14.84 -7.01 0.08
CA ALA A 76 -14.39 -5.68 -0.33
C ALA A 76 -12.99 -5.37 0.21
N VAL A 77 -12.73 -5.66 1.49
CA VAL A 77 -11.41 -5.49 2.11
C VAL A 77 -10.37 -6.46 1.53
N GLU A 78 -10.75 -7.71 1.24
CA GLU A 78 -9.86 -8.71 0.63
C GLU A 78 -9.38 -8.30 -0.76
N VAL A 79 -10.24 -7.69 -1.58
CA VAL A 79 -9.86 -7.16 -2.90
C VAL A 79 -9.17 -5.79 -2.83
N GLY A 80 -8.85 -5.32 -1.63
CA GLY A 80 -8.08 -4.10 -1.39
C GLY A 80 -8.89 -2.80 -1.40
N LEU A 81 -10.22 -2.88 -1.33
CA LEU A 81 -11.05 -1.69 -1.14
C LEU A 81 -10.97 -1.22 0.31
N GLN A 82 -11.10 0.09 0.48
CA GLN A 82 -11.34 0.70 1.78
C GLN A 82 -12.84 0.79 2.01
N ALA A 83 -13.27 0.74 3.28
CA ALA A 83 -14.68 0.80 3.64
C ALA A 83 -14.91 1.69 4.88
N GLU A 84 -16.10 2.29 4.95
CA GLU A 84 -16.57 3.13 6.05
C GLU A 84 -18.07 2.90 6.22
N ALA A 85 -18.53 2.70 7.46
CA ALA A 85 -19.96 2.55 7.73
C ALA A 85 -20.69 3.88 7.50
N ILE A 86 -21.72 3.88 6.65
CA ILE A 86 -22.71 4.97 6.55
C ILE A 86 -23.80 4.72 7.60
N THR A 87 -24.26 3.47 7.69
CA THR A 87 -25.19 2.98 8.70
C THR A 87 -24.72 1.60 9.12
N ALA A 88 -24.20 1.50 10.34
CA ALA A 88 -23.61 0.28 10.88
C ALA A 88 -24.52 -0.94 10.65
N GLY A 89 -23.93 -2.02 10.17
CA GLY A 89 -24.61 -3.27 9.85
C GLY A 89 -25.47 -3.30 8.59
N THR A 90 -25.65 -2.19 7.85
CA THR A 90 -26.60 -2.15 6.72
C THR A 90 -26.15 -1.38 5.49
N ARG A 91 -25.35 -0.31 5.65
CA ARG A 91 -24.88 0.52 4.53
C ARG A 91 -23.44 0.95 4.74
N TYR A 92 -22.63 0.74 3.72
CA TYR A 92 -21.20 0.99 3.72
C TYR A 92 -20.80 1.77 2.48
N ARG A 93 -19.95 2.77 2.68
CA ARG A 93 -19.19 3.39 1.60
C ARG A 93 -17.96 2.54 1.34
N VAL A 94 -17.71 2.16 0.09
CA VAL A 94 -16.53 1.43 -0.35
C VAL A 94 -15.80 2.20 -1.46
N TRP A 95 -14.48 2.25 -1.41
CA TRP A 95 -13.70 2.99 -2.41
C TRP A 95 -12.31 2.39 -2.64
N GLY A 96 -11.78 2.57 -3.84
CA GLY A 96 -10.49 2.03 -4.24
C GLY A 96 -10.26 2.11 -5.75
N SER A 97 -9.57 1.10 -6.32
CA SER A 97 -9.43 0.99 -7.76
C SER A 97 -10.75 0.58 -8.40
N MET A 98 -10.96 1.00 -9.66
CA MET A 98 -12.14 0.61 -10.42
C MET A 98 -12.19 -0.91 -10.63
N ASP A 99 -11.04 -1.56 -10.86
CA ASP A 99 -10.95 -3.01 -11.05
C ASP A 99 -11.41 -3.79 -9.80
N ALA A 100 -11.04 -3.32 -8.60
CA ALA A 100 -11.48 -3.92 -7.35
C ALA A 100 -12.98 -3.72 -7.10
N LEU A 101 -13.53 -2.55 -7.45
CA LEU A 101 -14.97 -2.30 -7.39
C LEU A 101 -15.76 -3.17 -8.36
N GLN A 102 -15.25 -3.38 -9.58
CA GLN A 102 -15.87 -4.28 -10.56
C GLN A 102 -15.82 -5.74 -10.09
N SER A 103 -14.71 -6.15 -9.47
CA SER A 103 -14.60 -7.49 -8.87
C SER A 103 -15.65 -7.68 -7.75
N LEU A 104 -15.81 -6.68 -6.87
CA LEU A 104 -16.86 -6.70 -5.85
C LEU A 104 -18.27 -6.76 -6.48
N ALA A 105 -18.52 -6.01 -7.53
CA ALA A 105 -19.80 -6.03 -8.25
C ALA A 105 -20.13 -7.41 -8.84
N GLY A 106 -19.10 -8.11 -9.35
CA GLY A 106 -19.21 -9.50 -9.79
C GLY A 106 -19.67 -10.42 -8.66
N PHE A 107 -19.02 -10.35 -7.49
CA PHE A 107 -19.39 -11.16 -6.32
C PHE A 107 -20.82 -10.87 -5.82
N VAL A 108 -21.22 -9.60 -5.76
CA VAL A 108 -22.58 -9.21 -5.35
C VAL A 108 -23.62 -9.80 -6.30
N SER A 109 -23.35 -9.75 -7.61
CA SER A 109 -24.25 -10.31 -8.63
C SER A 109 -24.32 -11.84 -8.58
N GLU A 110 -23.19 -12.50 -8.34
CA GLU A 110 -23.09 -13.97 -8.32
C GLU A 110 -23.78 -14.58 -7.09
N TRP A 111 -23.59 -13.99 -5.90
CA TRP A 111 -24.12 -14.54 -4.66
C TRP A 111 -25.60 -14.25 -4.43
N ALA A 112 -26.17 -13.27 -5.13
CA ALA A 112 -27.60 -12.93 -5.12
C ALA A 112 -28.24 -12.95 -3.71
N VAL A 113 -27.54 -12.44 -2.70
CA VAL A 113 -28.08 -12.39 -1.34
C VAL A 113 -29.30 -11.45 -1.36
N PRO A 114 -30.50 -11.90 -0.95
CA PRO A 114 -31.69 -11.08 -1.06
C PRO A 114 -31.54 -9.74 -0.32
N GLY A 115 -31.80 -8.65 -1.04
CA GLY A 115 -31.75 -7.30 -0.50
C GLY A 115 -30.35 -6.69 -0.39
N THR A 116 -29.29 -7.39 -0.79
CA THR A 116 -27.97 -6.77 -0.94
C THR A 116 -27.83 -6.11 -2.31
N GLY A 117 -26.97 -5.10 -2.38
CA GLY A 117 -26.68 -4.42 -3.63
C GLY A 117 -25.46 -3.54 -3.53
N LEU A 118 -24.96 -3.15 -4.69
CA LEU A 118 -23.79 -2.32 -4.84
C LEU A 118 -24.05 -1.33 -5.97
N GLN A 119 -23.88 -0.03 -5.69
CA GLN A 119 -24.15 1.04 -6.65
C GLN A 119 -23.13 2.17 -6.50
N PRO A 120 -22.86 2.96 -7.55
CA PRO A 120 -22.08 4.19 -7.39
C PRO A 120 -22.69 5.11 -6.33
N GLU A 121 -21.86 5.75 -5.49
CA GLU A 121 -22.36 6.70 -4.50
C GLU A 121 -22.94 7.92 -5.21
N ALA A 122 -24.23 8.18 -4.98
CA ALA A 122 -24.87 9.38 -5.46
C ALA A 122 -24.51 10.55 -4.55
N ALA A 123 -24.05 11.65 -5.14
CA ALA A 123 -23.82 12.88 -4.37
C ALA A 123 -25.16 13.35 -3.76
N PRO A 124 -25.22 13.60 -2.44
CA PRO A 124 -26.43 14.15 -1.84
C PRO A 124 -26.74 15.53 -2.46
N PRO A 125 -28.02 15.90 -2.63
CA PRO A 125 -28.37 17.20 -3.19
C PRO A 125 -27.90 18.33 -2.26
N GLY A 126 -27.33 19.39 -2.85
CA GLY A 126 -26.81 20.57 -2.15
C GLY A 126 -25.31 20.52 -1.85
N LEU A 127 -24.79 21.59 -1.23
CA LEU A 127 -23.39 21.66 -0.80
C LEU A 127 -23.25 21.02 0.58
N ARG A 128 -22.50 19.91 0.67
CA ARG A 128 -22.15 19.29 1.95
C ARG A 128 -20.64 19.41 2.18
N LEU A 129 -20.26 20.25 3.14
CA LEU A 129 -18.88 20.34 3.61
C LEU A 129 -18.66 19.30 4.70
N ALA A 130 -17.76 18.35 4.45
CA ALA A 130 -17.33 17.38 5.44
C ALA A 130 -15.83 17.58 5.68
N PHE A 131 -15.48 17.98 6.91
CA PHE A 131 -14.09 18.10 7.32
C PHE A 131 -13.68 16.79 7.97
N LYS A 132 -12.81 16.03 7.29
CA LYS A 132 -12.14 14.87 7.87
C LYS A 132 -10.75 15.32 8.29
N LEU A 133 -10.54 15.48 9.60
CA LEU A 133 -9.20 15.59 10.14
C LEU A 133 -8.52 14.25 9.89
N ALA A 134 -7.55 14.23 8.96
CA ALA A 134 -6.64 13.10 8.89
C ALA A 134 -6.01 12.94 10.28
N PRO A 135 -5.97 11.72 10.84
CA PRO A 135 -5.36 11.54 12.14
C PRO A 135 -3.91 12.02 12.04
N ALA A 136 -3.51 12.92 12.93
CA ALA A 136 -2.14 13.43 13.00
C ALA A 136 -1.12 12.34 13.37
N ARG A 137 -1.60 11.12 13.68
CA ARG A 137 -0.84 10.02 14.26
C ARG A 137 -1.19 8.70 13.55
N PRO A 138 -0.25 7.75 13.44
CA PRO A 138 -0.57 6.37 13.11
C PRO A 138 -1.56 5.78 14.12
N PRO A 139 -2.37 4.77 13.73
CA PRO A 139 -3.30 4.11 14.65
C PRO A 139 -2.58 3.51 15.86
N VAL A 140 -3.09 3.79 17.05
CA VAL A 140 -2.45 3.47 18.34
C VAL A 140 -2.42 1.98 18.64
N ARG A 141 -3.44 1.25 18.19
CA ARG A 141 -3.51 -0.21 18.33
C ARG A 141 -3.79 -0.89 17.01
N SER A 142 -3.12 -2.04 16.83
CA SER A 142 -3.41 -3.02 15.80
C SER A 142 -3.84 -4.33 16.44
N ALA A 143 -4.93 -4.91 15.96
CA ALA A 143 -5.33 -6.27 16.24
C ALA A 143 -5.25 -7.09 14.95
N ILE A 144 -4.87 -8.36 15.04
CA ILE A 144 -4.89 -9.26 13.89
C ILE A 144 -6.03 -10.25 14.09
N VAL A 145 -6.97 -10.26 13.15
CA VAL A 145 -8.01 -11.27 13.06
C VAL A 145 -7.44 -12.45 12.29
N HIS A 146 -7.38 -13.59 12.96
CA HIS A 146 -7.01 -14.88 12.40
C HIS A 146 -8.21 -15.82 12.52
N GLY A 147 -8.49 -16.62 11.50
CA GLY A 147 -9.34 -17.78 11.68
C GLY A 147 -10.19 -18.16 10.49
N THR A 148 -10.78 -19.34 10.61
CA THR A 148 -11.70 -19.95 9.64
C THR A 148 -13.17 -19.78 10.06
N THR A 149 -13.44 -19.32 11.29
CA THR A 149 -14.80 -19.23 11.85
C THR A 149 -15.20 -17.76 11.99
N GLU A 150 -16.17 -17.34 11.18
CA GLU A 150 -16.76 -15.98 11.13
C GLU A 150 -15.78 -14.78 11.05
N PRO A 151 -14.67 -14.83 10.30
CA PRO A 151 -13.80 -13.64 10.12
C PRO A 151 -14.57 -12.45 9.52
N GLU A 152 -15.59 -12.71 8.71
CA GLU A 152 -16.44 -11.69 8.11
C GLU A 152 -17.15 -10.82 9.14
N ARG A 153 -17.66 -11.44 10.20
CA ARG A 153 -18.34 -10.72 11.28
C ARG A 153 -17.35 -9.86 12.05
N ALA A 154 -16.17 -10.38 12.36
CA ALA A 154 -15.13 -9.63 13.06
C ALA A 154 -14.69 -8.38 12.27
N VAL A 155 -14.47 -8.51 10.97
CA VAL A 155 -14.11 -7.40 10.08
C VAL A 155 -15.26 -6.40 9.96
N ALA A 156 -16.49 -6.87 9.76
CA ALA A 156 -17.65 -5.99 9.62
C ALA A 156 -17.92 -5.16 10.88
N ARG A 157 -17.88 -5.80 12.06
CA ARG A 157 -18.03 -5.08 13.35
C ARG A 157 -16.88 -4.10 13.60
N ALA A 158 -15.67 -4.36 13.09
CA ALA A 158 -14.56 -3.41 13.21
C ALA A 158 -14.83 -2.13 12.41
N ILE A 159 -15.32 -2.29 11.17
CA ILE A 159 -15.68 -1.17 10.29
C ILE A 159 -16.87 -0.39 10.87
N ASP A 160 -17.86 -1.09 11.45
CA ASP A 160 -18.98 -0.45 12.16
C ASP A 160 -18.52 0.39 13.36
N ALA A 161 -17.47 -0.04 14.06
CA ALA A 161 -16.85 0.71 15.14
C ALA A 161 -15.94 1.87 14.64
N GLY A 162 -15.81 2.05 13.32
CA GLY A 162 -14.95 3.07 12.71
C GLY A 162 -13.46 2.73 12.69
N LEU A 163 -13.10 1.47 12.87
CA LEU A 163 -11.73 0.97 12.70
C LEU A 163 -11.43 0.75 11.21
N GLN A 164 -10.15 0.77 10.87
CA GLN A 164 -9.67 0.43 9.53
C GLN A 164 -9.30 -1.04 9.46
N ALA A 165 -9.80 -1.74 8.46
CA ALA A 165 -9.44 -3.12 8.17
C ALA A 165 -8.58 -3.21 6.89
N ARG A 166 -7.56 -4.05 6.90
CA ARG A 166 -6.75 -4.37 5.72
C ARG A 166 -6.38 -5.84 5.70
N VAL A 167 -6.41 -6.47 4.54
CA VAL A 167 -5.90 -7.83 4.35
C VAL A 167 -4.37 -7.86 4.47
N VAL A 168 -3.84 -8.83 5.22
CA VAL A 168 -2.39 -9.06 5.39
C VAL A 168 -1.98 -10.49 5.04
N GLY A 169 -2.94 -11.34 4.68
CA GLY A 169 -2.74 -12.71 4.22
C GLY A 169 -4.08 -13.38 3.99
N LEU A 170 -4.06 -14.63 3.53
CA LEU A 170 -5.28 -15.41 3.30
C LEU A 170 -6.10 -15.51 4.60
N SER A 171 -7.33 -14.97 4.59
CA SER A 171 -8.22 -14.89 5.76
C SER A 171 -7.55 -14.27 7.00
N ARG A 172 -6.62 -13.34 6.79
CA ARG A 172 -5.91 -12.61 7.85
C ARG A 172 -6.06 -11.12 7.62
N PHE A 173 -6.59 -10.46 8.63
CA PHE A 173 -6.88 -9.02 8.58
C PHE A 173 -6.19 -8.31 9.72
N VAL A 174 -5.56 -7.18 9.43
CA VAL A 174 -5.13 -6.23 10.44
C VAL A 174 -6.22 -5.19 10.62
N ILE A 175 -6.67 -5.02 11.86
CA ILE A 175 -7.62 -4.01 12.29
C ILE A 175 -6.84 -2.94 13.04
N THR A 176 -6.92 -1.70 12.59
CA THR A 176 -6.15 -0.59 13.14
C THR A 176 -7.03 0.59 13.48
N GLY A 177 -6.70 1.31 14.54
CA GLY A 177 -7.40 2.53 14.93
C GLY A 177 -7.13 2.95 16.39
N PRO A 178 -7.87 3.97 16.87
CA PRO A 178 -7.85 4.38 18.26
C PRO A 178 -8.23 3.26 19.22
N SER A 179 -7.59 3.25 20.38
CA SER A 179 -7.78 2.27 21.45
C SER A 179 -9.23 2.22 21.94
N ARG A 180 -9.91 3.38 22.05
CA ARG A 180 -11.35 3.42 22.38
C ARG A 180 -12.25 2.74 21.35
N LEU A 181 -11.88 2.77 20.06
CA LEU A 181 -12.68 2.14 19.01
C LEU A 181 -12.48 0.63 18.99
N HIS A 182 -11.28 0.14 19.36
CA HIS A 182 -11.05 -1.28 19.62
C HIS A 182 -11.94 -1.80 20.76
N LEU A 183 -12.08 -1.03 21.84
CA LEU A 183 -13.00 -1.38 22.93
C LEU A 183 -14.46 -1.52 22.43
N ALA A 184 -14.95 -0.52 21.68
CA ALA A 184 -16.28 -0.55 21.10
C ALA A 184 -16.48 -1.75 20.15
N TRP A 185 -15.47 -2.04 19.32
CA TRP A 185 -15.47 -3.20 18.44
C TRP A 185 -15.61 -4.52 19.19
N LEU A 186 -14.84 -4.74 20.27
CA LEU A 186 -14.93 -5.96 21.06
C LEU A 186 -16.29 -6.11 21.77
N GLN A 187 -16.88 -5.00 22.23
CA GLN A 187 -18.24 -5.01 22.78
C GLN A 187 -19.27 -5.43 21.72
N MET A 188 -19.17 -4.91 20.50
CA MET A 188 -20.06 -5.28 19.39
C MET A 188 -19.85 -6.73 18.94
N LEU A 189 -18.60 -7.17 18.83
CA LEU A 189 -18.24 -8.49 18.34
C LEU A 189 -18.74 -9.59 19.29
N PHE A 190 -18.39 -9.48 20.58
CA PHE A 190 -18.71 -10.49 21.58
C PHE A 190 -20.04 -10.25 22.30
N GLN A 191 -20.71 -9.12 22.04
CA GLN A 191 -21.94 -8.72 22.72
C GLN A 191 -21.78 -8.67 24.25
N VAL A 192 -20.64 -8.15 24.71
CA VAL A 192 -20.29 -8.10 26.13
C VAL A 192 -20.30 -6.65 26.65
N PRO A 193 -20.55 -6.45 27.96
CA PRO A 193 -20.42 -5.12 28.56
C PRO A 193 -18.97 -4.63 28.52
N GLN A 194 -18.79 -3.31 28.67
CA GLN A 194 -17.49 -2.64 28.62
C GLN A 194 -16.46 -3.26 29.57
N ALA A 195 -16.85 -3.60 30.80
CA ALA A 195 -15.96 -4.20 31.79
C ALA A 195 -15.33 -5.49 31.28
N ARG A 196 -16.13 -6.38 30.68
CA ARG A 196 -15.65 -7.64 30.11
C ARG A 196 -14.76 -7.42 28.89
N ALA A 197 -15.07 -6.44 28.05
CA ALA A 197 -14.21 -6.09 26.92
C ALA A 197 -12.84 -5.54 27.38
N LEU A 198 -12.80 -4.74 28.44
CA LEU A 198 -11.57 -4.26 29.07
C LEU A 198 -10.73 -5.41 29.67
N GLU A 199 -11.38 -6.41 30.29
CA GLU A 199 -10.71 -7.63 30.75
C GLU A 199 -10.07 -8.40 29.59
N ILE A 200 -10.76 -8.53 28.45
CA ILE A 200 -10.22 -9.18 27.25
C ILE A 200 -8.99 -8.41 26.73
N MET A 201 -9.04 -7.08 26.74
CA MET A 201 -7.92 -6.22 26.34
C MET A 201 -6.80 -6.14 27.38
N GLN A 202 -7.00 -6.69 28.58
CA GLN A 202 -6.09 -6.61 29.72
C GLN A 202 -5.66 -5.16 30.04
N THR A 203 -6.64 -4.25 30.07
CA THR A 203 -6.39 -2.81 30.20
C THR A 203 -7.50 -2.12 30.99
N THR A 204 -7.35 -0.82 31.22
CA THR A 204 -8.37 0.04 31.85
C THR A 204 -8.86 1.09 30.87
N LEU A 205 -10.04 1.67 31.14
CA LEU A 205 -10.57 2.76 30.31
C LEU A 205 -9.63 3.97 30.31
N GLU A 206 -9.06 4.29 31.48
CA GLU A 206 -8.11 5.40 31.64
C GLU A 206 -6.84 5.17 30.82
N ALA A 207 -6.30 3.95 30.81
CA ALA A 207 -5.13 3.60 30.00
C ALA A 207 -5.42 3.75 28.50
N LEU A 208 -6.61 3.33 28.02
CA LEU A 208 -6.99 3.51 26.61
C LEU A 208 -7.13 5.01 26.24
N GLN A 209 -7.66 5.82 27.15
CA GLN A 209 -7.75 7.28 26.94
C GLN A 209 -6.37 7.93 26.93
N ALA A 210 -5.47 7.50 27.82
CA ALA A 210 -4.09 7.97 27.85
C ALA A 210 -3.35 7.62 26.55
N GLU A 211 -3.53 6.39 26.05
CA GLU A 211 -3.00 5.94 24.75
C GLU A 211 -3.50 6.80 23.59
N ASP A 212 -4.81 7.07 23.52
CA ASP A 212 -5.40 7.87 22.45
C ASP A 212 -4.96 9.35 22.49
N THR A 213 -4.56 9.85 23.67
CA THR A 213 -4.14 11.25 23.88
C THR A 213 -2.62 11.45 23.83
N ALA A 214 -1.82 10.42 24.10
CA ALA A 214 -0.36 10.47 24.14
C ALA A 214 0.27 11.07 22.88
N ALA A 215 1.19 12.04 23.06
CA ALA A 215 1.91 12.68 21.96
C ALA A 215 2.63 11.64 21.08
N PRO A 216 2.74 11.87 19.75
CA PRO A 216 3.47 10.95 18.89
C PRO A 216 4.92 10.84 19.40
N MET A 217 5.42 9.61 19.54
CA MET A 217 6.87 9.42 19.67
C MET A 217 7.52 9.98 18.40
N PRO A 218 8.66 10.68 18.51
CA PRO A 218 9.38 11.16 17.34
C PRO A 218 9.67 9.98 16.42
N GLU A 219 9.36 10.13 15.13
CA GLU A 219 9.68 9.13 14.12
C GLU A 219 11.20 9.01 14.04
N ILE A 220 11.72 7.85 14.44
CA ILE A 220 13.14 7.53 14.29
C ILE A 220 13.31 6.92 12.91
N VAL A 221 13.64 7.75 11.92
CA VAL A 221 14.03 7.27 10.60
C VAL A 221 15.45 6.70 10.69
N VAL A 222 15.56 5.37 10.65
CA VAL A 222 16.85 4.69 10.53
C VAL A 222 17.19 4.57 9.05
N ASN A 223 17.98 5.51 8.53
CA ASN A 223 18.55 5.40 7.20
C ASN A 223 19.63 4.30 7.22
N LEU A 224 19.34 3.16 6.60
CA LEU A 224 20.34 2.11 6.40
C LEU A 224 21.22 2.50 5.21
N PRO A 225 22.56 2.37 5.30
CA PRO A 225 23.44 2.70 4.20
C PRO A 225 23.18 1.76 3.00
N THR A 226 23.09 2.34 1.81
CA THR A 226 22.93 1.58 0.58
C THR A 226 24.24 0.86 0.25
N ARG A 227 24.20 -0.47 0.23
CA ARG A 227 25.36 -1.29 -0.16
C ARG A 227 25.37 -1.43 -1.69
N GLN A 228 26.48 -1.00 -2.31
CA GLN A 228 26.74 -1.25 -3.71
C GLN A 228 27.79 -2.35 -3.85
N THR A 229 27.43 -3.38 -4.61
CA THR A 229 28.33 -4.48 -4.96
C THR A 229 28.67 -4.38 -6.43
N THR A 230 29.95 -4.24 -6.76
CA THR A 230 30.47 -4.31 -8.12
C THR A 230 31.25 -5.60 -8.28
N SER A 231 30.91 -6.39 -9.29
CA SER A 231 31.63 -7.63 -9.61
C SER A 231 32.28 -7.50 -10.98
N GLU A 232 33.60 -7.67 -11.02
CA GLU A 232 34.38 -7.83 -12.24
C GLU A 232 34.56 -9.32 -12.49
N ILE A 233 34.09 -9.81 -13.65
CA ILE A 233 34.13 -11.22 -14.03
C ILE A 233 35.00 -11.34 -15.28
N GLU A 234 36.17 -11.95 -15.15
CA GLU A 234 37.02 -12.31 -16.28
C GLU A 234 36.60 -13.69 -16.81
N ARG A 235 36.56 -13.81 -18.14
CA ARG A 235 36.25 -15.06 -18.84
C ARG A 235 37.35 -15.38 -19.85
N ASP A 236 37.60 -16.65 -20.08
CA ASP A 236 38.52 -17.10 -21.11
C ASP A 236 37.91 -17.02 -22.53
N MET A 237 38.70 -17.44 -23.52
CA MET A 237 38.28 -17.46 -24.93
C MET A 237 37.15 -18.47 -25.24
N ARG A 238 36.78 -19.34 -24.29
CA ARG A 238 35.66 -20.29 -24.38
C ARG A 238 34.42 -19.78 -23.65
N GLY A 239 34.53 -18.65 -22.95
CA GLY A 239 33.47 -18.06 -22.15
C GLY A 239 33.41 -18.57 -20.72
N ASP A 240 34.36 -19.41 -20.29
CA ASP A 240 34.45 -19.94 -18.94
C ASP A 240 34.99 -18.87 -18.00
N ILE A 241 34.44 -18.76 -16.79
CA ILE A 241 34.86 -17.76 -15.81
C ILE A 241 36.21 -18.17 -15.23
N THR A 242 37.22 -17.32 -15.40
CA THR A 242 38.58 -17.55 -14.89
C THR A 242 38.85 -16.77 -13.62
N ARG A 243 38.17 -15.65 -13.40
CA ARG A 243 38.30 -14.83 -12.18
C ARG A 243 37.04 -14.03 -11.91
N VAL A 244 36.70 -13.91 -10.62
CA VAL A 244 35.69 -12.96 -10.15
C VAL A 244 36.34 -12.11 -9.06
N THR A 245 36.37 -10.80 -9.25
CA THR A 245 36.75 -9.84 -8.22
C THR A 245 35.51 -9.07 -7.81
N GLN A 246 35.13 -9.17 -6.54
CA GLN A 246 33.96 -8.47 -6.00
C GLN A 246 34.41 -7.37 -5.06
N THR A 247 33.93 -6.16 -5.31
CA THR A 247 34.16 -4.99 -4.45
C THR A 247 32.82 -4.55 -3.88
N GLU A 248 32.70 -4.57 -2.56
CA GLU A 248 31.55 -4.05 -1.84
C GLU A 248 31.90 -2.69 -1.24
N ARG A 249 31.04 -1.68 -1.46
CA ARG A 249 31.16 -0.38 -0.82
C ARG A 249 29.82 0.04 -0.23
N SER A 250 29.88 0.61 0.98
CA SER A 250 28.73 1.29 1.58
C SER A 250 28.71 2.72 1.04
N VAL A 251 27.61 3.13 0.45
CA VAL A 251 27.39 4.51 0.01
C VAL A 251 26.41 5.14 0.99
N ASP A 252 26.83 6.24 1.60
CA ASP A 252 25.90 7.11 2.32
C ASP A 252 25.07 7.84 1.27
N ASP A 253 23.78 7.54 1.23
CA ASP A 253 22.81 8.35 0.50
C ASP A 253 22.68 9.64 1.31
N GLY A 254 23.53 10.63 1.01
CA GLY A 254 23.69 11.88 1.75
C GLY A 254 22.42 12.75 1.80
N ASN A 255 21.38 12.25 2.46
CA ASN A 255 20.15 12.95 2.73
C ASN A 255 20.28 13.58 4.13
N PRO A 256 20.44 14.91 4.22
CA PRO A 256 20.48 15.60 5.51
C PRO A 256 19.15 15.45 6.29
#